data_AF-A0A537D7I9-F1
#
_entry.id   AF-A0A537D7I9-F1
#
_cell.length_a   1.000
_cell.length_b   1.000
_cell.length_c   1.000
_cell.angle_alpha   90.00
_cell.angle_beta   90.00
_cell.angle_gamma   90.00
#
_symmetry.space_group_name_H-M   'P 1'
#
loop_
_entity.id
_entity.type
_entity.pdbx_description
1 polymer ?
#
loop_
_entity_poly.entity_id
_entity_poly.type
_entity_poly.pdbx_seq_one_letter_code
_entity_poly.pdbx_strand_id
1 'polypeptide(L)'
;MILVLEKASAWWDYAWLTFKNPSSSFVEITGYYIDRYASVGAFLRIAPNSSGTLGVQTHLLQKGQQYSVYVTIKGTQALEGPFKVQLPAAESEGT
;
A
#
# COMPACT_ATOMS: atom_id res chain seq x y z
N MET A 1 -10.64 9.47 7.32
CA MET A 1 -9.47 9.04 6.53
C MET A 1 -8.23 9.32 7.36
N ILE A 2 -7.60 8.26 7.84
CA ILE A 2 -6.51 8.30 8.84
C ILE A 2 -5.14 8.47 8.17
N LEU A 3 -5.04 8.08 6.89
CA LEU A 3 -3.84 8.20 6.07
C LEU A 3 -4.18 8.81 4.71
N VAL A 4 -3.23 9.54 4.13
CA VAL A 4 -3.31 10.05 2.76
C VAL A 4 -2.22 9.40 1.93
N LEU A 5 -2.55 8.80 0.79
CA LEU A 5 -1.54 8.30 -0.14
C LEU A 5 -0.89 9.47 -0.87
N GLU A 6 0.42 9.66 -0.69
CA GLU A 6 1.19 10.70 -1.39
C GLU A 6 1.80 10.17 -2.68
N LYS A 7 2.26 8.92 -2.67
CA LYS A 7 2.94 8.29 -3.79
C LYS A 7 2.69 6.80 -3.82
N ALA A 8 2.45 6.28 -5.02
CA ALA A 8 2.49 4.85 -5.29
C ALA A 8 3.47 4.60 -6.43
N SER A 9 4.34 3.62 -6.25
CA SER A 9 5.20 3.09 -7.31
C SER A 9 5.19 1.58 -7.25
N ALA A 10 5.35 0.93 -8.38
CA ALA A 10 5.43 -0.51 -8.45
C ALA A 10 6.57 -0.93 -9.37
N TRP A 11 7.23 -2.02 -9.02
CA TRP A 11 8.38 -2.56 -9.71
C TRP A 11 8.42 -4.06 -9.42
N TRP A 12 8.38 -4.85 -10.49
CA TRP A 12 8.35 -6.30 -10.40
C TRP A 12 7.27 -6.76 -9.41
N ASP A 13 7.67 -7.49 -8.37
CA ASP A 13 6.79 -8.21 -7.45
C ASP A 13 6.42 -7.45 -6.19
N TYR A 14 6.69 -6.14 -6.20
CA TYR A 14 6.34 -5.26 -5.10
C TYR A 14 5.72 -3.95 -5.61
N ALA A 15 4.94 -3.33 -4.73
CA ALA A 15 4.57 -1.92 -4.82
C ALA A 15 4.92 -1.21 -3.51
N TRP A 16 5.26 0.06 -3.61
CA TRP A 16 5.69 0.91 -2.52
C TRP A 16 4.70 2.06 -2.41
N LEU A 17 4.03 2.13 -1.27
CA LEU A 17 2.98 3.09 -0.99
C LEU A 17 3.45 4.02 0.10
N THR A 18 3.69 5.28 -0.25
CA THR A 18 4.04 6.32 0.72
C THR A 18 2.77 6.98 1.22
N PHE A 19 2.52 6.84 2.52
CA PHE A 19 1.38 7.42 3.21
C PHE A 19 1.82 8.58 4.09
N LYS A 20 1.07 9.68 4.06
CA LYS A 20 1.10 10.77 5.03
C LYS A 20 0.17 10.46 6.19
N ASN A 21 0.68 10.61 7.40
CA ASN A 21 -0.12 10.69 8.61
C ASN A 21 -0.38 12.18 8.95
N PRO A 22 -1.59 12.72 8.69
CA PRO A 22 -1.94 14.11 9.03
C PRO A 22 -2.35 14.27 10.50
N SER A 23 -2.40 13.20 11.29
CA SER A 23 -2.83 13.26 12.68
C SER A 23 -1.71 13.69 13.62
N SER A 24 -2.10 14.12 14.82
CA SER A 24 -1.18 14.43 15.93
C SER A 24 -0.68 13.19 16.68
N SER A 25 -1.10 11.99 16.29
CA SER A 25 -0.77 10.72 16.94
C SER A 25 -0.06 9.76 15.98
N PHE A 26 0.56 8.70 16.50
CA PHE A 26 1.11 7.64 15.65
C PHE A 26 0.00 6.86 14.95
N VAL A 27 0.26 6.46 13.71
CA VAL A 27 -0.57 5.50 12.97
C VAL A 27 0.24 4.24 12.73
N GLU A 28 -0.33 3.08 13.06
CA GLU A 28 0.29 1.77 12.86
C GLU A 28 -0.52 0.98 11.84
N ILE A 29 0.06 0.72 10.68
CA ILE A 29 -0.46 -0.23 9.70
C ILE A 29 -0.01 -1.63 10.10
N THR A 30 -0.96 -2.58 10.17
CA THR A 30 -0.71 -3.97 10.61
C THR A 30 -0.98 -5.02 9.53
N GLY A 31 -1.51 -4.61 8.38
CA GLY A 31 -1.74 -5.48 7.23
C GLY A 31 -2.28 -4.73 6.03
N TYR A 32 -2.31 -5.40 4.88
CA TYR A 32 -2.95 -4.87 3.67
C TYR A 32 -3.68 -5.96 2.88
N TYR A 33 -4.60 -5.51 2.04
CA TYR A 33 -5.36 -6.30 1.09
C TYR A 33 -5.22 -5.67 -0.29
N ILE A 34 -5.04 -6.49 -1.33
CA ILE A 34 -5.04 -6.02 -2.72
C ILE A 34 -6.18 -6.69 -3.46
N ASP A 35 -7.21 -5.90 -3.82
CA ASP A 35 -8.53 -6.30 -4.34
C ASP A 35 -9.24 -7.39 -3.51
N ARG A 36 -8.70 -8.63 -3.51
CA ARG A 36 -9.18 -9.80 -2.75
C ARG A 36 -8.07 -10.65 -2.12
N TYR A 37 -6.81 -10.37 -2.42
CA TYR A 37 -5.67 -11.08 -1.85
C TYR A 37 -5.29 -10.44 -0.53
N ALA A 38 -5.50 -11.16 0.56
CA ALA A 38 -5.06 -10.77 1.89
C ALA A 38 -3.56 -11.08 2.02
N SER A 39 -2.78 -10.11 2.46
CA SER A 39 -1.42 -10.37 2.94
C SER A 39 -1.33 -9.99 4.41
N VAL A 40 -1.09 -11.00 5.24
CA VAL A 40 -0.99 -10.87 6.69
C VAL A 40 0.50 -10.76 7.02
N GLY A 41 0.98 -9.57 7.38
CA GLY A 41 2.38 -9.39 7.79
C GLY A 41 3.02 -8.03 7.52
N ALA A 42 2.25 -7.03 7.10
CA ALA A 42 2.82 -5.72 6.81
C ALA A 42 2.77 -4.83 8.06
N PHE A 43 3.94 -4.45 8.58
CA PHE A 43 4.04 -3.55 9.72
C PHE A 43 4.70 -2.24 9.30
N LEU A 44 4.00 -1.12 9.49
CA LEU A 44 4.54 0.22 9.31
C LEU A 44 3.98 1.15 10.40
N ARG A 45 4.88 1.81 11.13
CA ARG A 45 4.53 2.85 12.10
C ARG A 45 4.91 4.22 11.55
N ILE A 46 3.94 5.12 11.43
CA ILE A 46 4.12 6.46 10.89
C ILE A 46 3.95 7.49 12.00
N ALA A 47 4.99 8.32 12.20
CA ALA A 47 4.96 9.39 13.19
C ALA A 47 3.91 10.47 12.86
N PRO A 48 3.47 11.26 13.86
CA PRO A 48 2.60 12.42 13.62
C PRO A 48 3.15 13.34 12.54
N ASN A 49 2.27 13.88 11.69
CA ASN A 49 2.61 14.83 10.63
C ASN A 49 3.75 14.40 9.70
N SER A 50 4.00 13.09 9.57
CA SER A 50 5.13 12.52 8.82
C SER A 50 4.65 11.52 7.78
N SER A 51 5.55 11.14 6.88
CA SER A 51 5.27 10.15 5.83
C SER A 51 6.04 8.85 6.07
N GLY A 52 5.46 7.73 5.68
CA GLY A 52 6.09 6.41 5.75
C GLY A 52 5.73 5.56 4.53
N THR A 53 6.66 4.69 4.11
CA THR A 53 6.47 3.86 2.92
C THR A 53 6.23 2.40 3.30
N LEU A 54 5.14 1.84 2.80
CA LEU A 54 4.76 0.45 2.95
C LEU A 54 5.11 -0.32 1.67
N GLY A 55 5.87 -1.40 1.81
CA GLY A 55 6.05 -2.39 0.74
C GLY A 55 4.88 -3.39 0.74
N VAL A 56 4.24 -3.56 -0.41
CA VAL A 56 3.18 -4.56 -0.62
C VAL A 56 3.63 -5.53 -1.71
N GLN A 57 3.41 -6.82 -1.51
CA GLN A 57 3.76 -7.85 -2.48
C GLN A 57 2.68 -7.94 -3.57
N THR A 58 3.13 -8.01 -4.81
CA THR A 58 2.30 -7.98 -6.02
C THR A 58 2.63 -9.13 -6.99
N HIS A 59 3.37 -10.16 -6.53
CA HIS A 59 3.81 -11.29 -7.36
C HIS A 59 2.67 -12.07 -8.03
N LEU A 60 1.48 -12.13 -7.43
CA LEU A 60 0.30 -12.79 -8.02
C LEU A 60 -0.54 -11.86 -8.90
N LEU A 61 -0.14 -10.60 -9.05
CA LEU A 61 -0.90 -9.58 -9.76
C LEU A 61 -0.39 -9.43 -11.19
N GLN A 62 -1.32 -9.23 -12.12
CA GLN A 62 -1.03 -9.02 -13.53
C GLN A 62 -0.37 -7.64 -13.73
N LYS A 63 0.79 -7.63 -14.39
CA LYS A 63 1.48 -6.40 -14.76
C LYS A 63 0.63 -5.53 -15.70
N GLY A 64 0.80 -4.22 -15.66
CA GLY A 64 0.05 -3.27 -16.48
C GLY A 64 -1.39 -3.00 -16.04
N GLN A 65 -1.86 -3.61 -14.95
CA GLN A 65 -3.20 -3.38 -14.40
C GLN A 65 -3.19 -2.45 -13.17
N GLN A 66 -4.33 -1.81 -12.92
CA GLN A 66 -4.57 -1.02 -11.72
C GLN A 66 -5.27 -1.88 -10.65
N TYR A 67 -4.79 -1.80 -9.42
CA TYR A 67 -5.30 -2.52 -8.27
C TYR A 67 -5.74 -1.60 -7.14
N SER A 68 -6.67 -2.06 -6.31
CA SER A 68 -7.10 -1.37 -5.10
C SER A 68 -6.41 -1.96 -3.89
N VAL A 69 -5.66 -1.14 -3.16
CA VAL A 69 -5.02 -1.54 -1.91
C VAL A 69 -5.81 -0.97 -0.73
N TYR A 70 -6.08 -1.82 0.25
CA TYR A 70 -6.66 -1.45 1.53
C TYR A 70 -5.66 -1.77 2.63
N VAL A 71 -5.60 -0.96 3.68
CA VAL A 71 -4.71 -1.20 4.82
C VAL A 71 -5.52 -1.33 6.11
N THR A 72 -5.02 -2.17 7.02
CA THR A 72 -5.58 -2.30 8.38
C THR A 72 -4.80 -1.41 9.31
N ILE A 73 -5.49 -0.57 10.07
CA ILE A 73 -4.87 0.29 11.08
C ILE A 73 -5.10 -0.32 12.46
N LYS A 74 -4.06 -0.38 13.28
CA LYS A 74 -4.18 -0.89 14.64
C LYS A 74 -5.16 -0.03 15.44
N GLY A 75 -6.06 -0.69 16.16
CA GLY A 75 -7.07 -0.01 16.97
C GLY A 75 -8.28 0.48 16.18
N THR A 76 -8.34 0.27 14.86
CA THR A 76 -9.53 0.50 14.05
C THR A 76 -10.14 -0.83 13.61
N GLN A 77 -11.47 -0.87 13.48
CA GLN A 77 -12.17 -2.00 12.87
C GLN A 77 -12.39 -1.80 11.36
N ALA A 78 -12.10 -0.60 10.85
CA ALA A 78 -12.26 -0.25 9.45
C ALA A 78 -10.96 -0.41 8.65
N LEU A 79 -11.10 -0.85 7.40
CA LEU A 79 -10.06 -0.79 6.39
C LEU A 79 -9.95 0.64 5.85
N GLU A 80 -8.73 1.16 5.74
CA GLU A 80 -8.47 2.44 5.07
C GLU A 80 -8.13 2.19 3.59
N GLY A 81 -8.74 2.94 2.68
CA GLY A 81 -8.63 2.78 1.23
C GLY A 81 -9.98 2.95 0.51
N PRO A 82 -10.07 2.62 -0.80
CA PRO A 82 -9.03 2.01 -1.63
C PRO A 82 -7.96 3.02 -2.08
N PHE A 83 -6.70 2.59 -2.03
CA PHE A 83 -5.55 3.26 -2.63
C PHE A 83 -5.26 2.64 -3.99
N LYS A 84 -5.31 3.44 -5.07
CA LYS A 84 -5.09 2.94 -6.42
C LYS A 84 -3.62 2.82 -6.74
N VAL A 85 -3.21 1.65 -7.21
CA VAL A 85 -1.82 1.33 -7.56
C VAL A 85 -1.79 0.77 -8.97
N GLN A 86 -1.07 1.44 -9.85
CA GLN A 86 -0.81 0.94 -11.21
C GLN A 86 0.48 0.14 -11.19
N LEU A 87 0.43 -1.14 -11.56
CA LEU A 87 1.64 -1.90 -11.81
C LEU A 87 2.24 -1.47 -13.15
N PRO A 88 3.58 -1.38 -13.26
CA PRO A 88 4.22 -1.17 -14.55
C PRO A 88 3.77 -2.28 -15.49
N ALA A 89 3.69 -1.97 -16.79
CA ALA A 89 3.56 -3.01 -17.79
C ALA A 89 4.72 -4.01 -17.63
N ALA A 90 4.50 -5.27 -17.98
CA ALA A 90 5.63 -6.18 -18.13
C ALA A 90 6.54 -5.52 -19.17
N GLU A 91 7.77 -5.19 -18.80
CA GLU A 91 8.77 -4.89 -19.81
C GLU A 91 8.82 -6.14 -20.68
N SER A 92 8.57 -6.02 -21.99
CA SER A 92 8.97 -7.09 -22.90
C SER A 92 10.44 -7.29 -22.61
N GLU A 93 10.79 -8.43 -22.03
CA GLU A 93 12.18 -8.88 -22.03
C GLU A 93 12.64 -8.78 -23.48
N GLY A 94 13.51 -7.80 -23.75
CA GLY A 94 13.88 -7.42 -25.11
C GLY A 94 14.40 -8.64 -25.86
N THR A 95 13.83 -8.87 -27.04
CA THR A 95 14.48 -9.61 -28.15
C THR A 95 15.85 -9.06 -28.47
#